data_AF-A0A7V3HDB5-F1
#
_entry.id   AF-A0A7V3HDB5-F1
#
_cell.length_a   1.000
_cell.length_b   1.000
_cell.length_c   1.000
_cell.angle_alpha   90.00
_cell.angle_beta   90.00
_cell.angle_gamma   90.00
#
_symmetry.space_group_name_H-M   'P 1'
#
loop_
_entity.id
_entity.type
_entity.pdbx_description
1 polymer ?
#
loop_
_entity_poly.entity_id
_entity_poly.type
_entity_poly.pdbx_seq_one_letter_code
_entity_poly.pdbx_strand_id
1 'polypeptide(L)'
;NFLNEIKKENDNDLKLSIVLSSASNVALPMFFNIDTINSKIKPEPEYFKNNSITISQKIRNANFTESSSYILPIDTFSEKVKYIGHVNVFSDMDGSIRRHKPFISYNDNLYISFPLAIACIYSSIKPSDIILDDSKFIFSKKEIFLNEENDFYISYLNTKKAFKNFSFYDVINKKIPAEIFKDKIVIIGLSAHGLGSFYVTPVDNNMSNIDYMANAVENILDSNYIKIPNNAKNIEVFSIILIGLFSIIALPRLKSLYSAIISIALLFLMLGFSFYNLTEKSQWYRMTYPSFLLVISYLLIMTKKFFFTEKKKELVEMSAIETNKLLGLSFQGQGMLDMAFEKFRQCPLDEPMKELMYNLALDFERKRQFNKAQVVYEYIFDKDKNYKDVANKIEVMKSASQGNLTALGQKSKDSTILVNSQTALPTLGRYEVMKELGKGAMGIVYLGKDPKINREVAIKTMRFEEGMDEKEFKALKERFFKEAQAAGTLSHPNIIKIYDAGEDGEIAYMAMELLKGKELK
;
A
#
# COMPACT_ATOMS: atom_id res chain seq x y z
N ASN A 1 24.31 -62.78 45.80
CA ASN A 1 23.69 -61.78 46.70
C ASN A 1 24.41 -60.44 46.65
N PHE A 2 25.71 -60.35 46.94
CA PHE A 2 26.49 -59.08 46.88
C PHE A 2 26.41 -58.31 45.55
N LEU A 3 26.52 -59.00 44.40
CA LEU A 3 26.39 -58.36 43.07
C LEU A 3 24.99 -57.76 42.81
N ASN A 4 23.93 -58.38 43.35
CA ASN A 4 22.57 -57.86 43.22
C ASN A 4 22.33 -56.68 44.16
N GLU A 5 22.98 -56.66 45.33
CA GLU A 5 22.97 -55.51 46.25
C GLU A 5 23.70 -54.32 45.64
N ILE A 6 24.91 -54.49 45.09
CA ILE A 6 25.63 -53.42 44.38
C ILE A 6 24.83 -52.92 43.18
N LYS A 7 24.20 -53.83 42.42
CA LYS A 7 23.36 -53.46 41.28
C LYS A 7 22.19 -52.59 41.73
N LYS A 8 21.52 -52.96 42.83
CA LYS A 8 20.39 -52.20 43.40
C LYS A 8 20.84 -50.88 44.04
N GLU A 9 22.03 -50.84 44.65
CA GLU A 9 22.63 -49.61 45.17
C GLU A 9 23.08 -48.66 44.08
N ASN A 10 23.45 -49.13 42.89
CA ASN A 10 23.86 -48.27 41.77
C ASN A 10 22.74 -48.04 40.74
N ASP A 11 21.56 -48.62 40.95
CA ASP A 11 20.39 -48.39 40.11
C ASP A 11 19.74 -47.04 40.45
N ASN A 12 20.26 -45.99 39.81
CA ASN A 12 19.77 -44.63 39.99
C ASN A 12 18.33 -44.45 39.51
N ASP A 13 17.89 -45.22 38.51
CA ASP A 13 16.51 -45.17 38.01
C ASP A 13 15.55 -45.75 39.05
N LEU A 14 15.90 -46.87 39.67
CA LEU A 14 15.13 -47.44 40.78
C LEU A 14 15.08 -46.50 41.97
N LYS A 15 16.20 -45.84 42.33
CA LYS A 15 16.22 -44.82 43.39
C LYS A 15 15.29 -43.65 43.06
N LEU A 16 15.38 -43.10 41.85
CA LEU A 16 14.50 -42.01 41.42
C LEU A 16 13.04 -42.44 41.44
N SER A 17 12.73 -43.62 40.91
CA SER A 17 11.40 -44.22 40.91
C SER A 17 10.82 -44.37 42.33
N ILE A 18 11.62 -44.79 43.32
CA ILE A 18 11.20 -44.85 44.74
C ILE A 18 10.93 -43.44 45.28
N VAL A 19 11.82 -42.48 45.00
CA VAL A 19 11.66 -41.09 45.46
C VAL A 19 10.38 -40.46 44.88
N LEU A 20 10.12 -40.63 43.59
CA LEU A 20 8.91 -40.15 42.92
C LEU A 20 7.63 -40.70 43.60
N SER A 21 7.62 -42.00 43.90
CA SER A 21 6.50 -42.62 44.62
C SER A 21 6.31 -42.07 46.03
N SER A 22 7.40 -41.75 46.74
CA SER A 22 7.34 -41.22 48.10
C SER A 22 6.87 -39.77 48.18
N ALA A 23 7.16 -38.96 47.15
CA ALA A 23 6.81 -37.55 47.12
C ALA A 23 5.30 -37.34 46.88
N SER A 24 4.65 -38.17 46.06
CA SER A 24 3.19 -38.17 45.77
C SER A 24 2.59 -36.88 45.16
N ASN A 25 3.39 -35.82 45.03
CA ASN A 25 3.01 -34.49 44.53
C ASN A 25 3.90 -34.05 43.35
N VAL A 26 4.38 -35.00 42.55
CA VAL A 26 5.26 -34.74 41.41
C VAL A 26 4.47 -34.76 40.10
N ALA A 27 4.78 -33.83 39.20
CA ALA A 27 4.36 -33.86 37.81
C ALA A 27 5.55 -34.16 36.90
N LEU A 28 5.34 -34.90 35.81
CA LEU A 28 6.36 -35.13 34.78
C LEU A 28 6.00 -34.52 33.43
N PRO A 29 7.00 -34.14 32.62
CA PRO A 29 6.78 -33.57 31.29
C PRO A 29 6.48 -34.67 30.26
N MET A 30 5.49 -34.46 29.40
CA MET A 30 5.30 -35.20 28.15
C MET A 30 5.41 -34.27 26.95
N PHE A 31 5.55 -34.84 25.74
CA PHE A 31 5.62 -34.06 24.52
C PHE A 31 4.71 -34.64 23.43
N PHE A 32 3.99 -33.79 22.73
CA PHE A 32 3.17 -34.16 21.58
C PHE A 32 3.85 -33.76 20.27
N ASN A 33 3.82 -34.64 19.27
CA ASN A 33 4.25 -34.29 17.93
C ASN A 33 3.03 -33.83 17.12
N ILE A 34 3.12 -32.64 16.56
CA ILE A 34 2.00 -31.96 15.90
C ILE A 34 2.13 -32.06 14.38
N ASP A 35 3.35 -32.08 13.87
CA ASP A 35 3.63 -31.99 12.43
C ASP A 35 3.76 -33.35 11.73
N THR A 36 3.83 -34.45 12.48
CA THR A 36 3.97 -35.79 11.90
C THR A 36 2.61 -36.35 11.53
N ILE A 37 2.32 -36.70 10.29
CA ILE A 37 1.12 -37.49 9.96
C ILE A 37 1.44 -38.94 10.28
N ASN A 38 1.18 -39.37 11.51
CA ASN A 38 1.39 -40.76 11.92
C ASN A 38 0.05 -41.46 12.07
N SER A 39 -0.17 -42.51 11.26
CA SER A 39 -1.46 -43.20 11.09
C SER A 39 -1.70 -44.35 12.08
N LYS A 40 -0.78 -44.57 13.04
CA LYS A 40 -0.91 -45.66 14.02
C LYS A 40 -1.19 -45.10 15.42
N ILE A 41 -2.41 -45.32 15.87
CA ILE A 41 -2.84 -45.09 17.25
C ILE A 41 -2.00 -45.98 18.17
N LYS A 42 -1.23 -45.38 19.08
CA LYS A 42 -0.52 -46.11 20.13
C LYS A 42 -1.49 -46.40 21.28
N PRO A 43 -1.45 -47.61 21.88
CA PRO A 43 -2.28 -47.91 23.04
C PRO A 43 -1.95 -46.95 24.18
N GLU A 44 -2.97 -46.34 24.76
CA GLU A 44 -2.86 -45.33 25.81
C GLU A 44 -2.79 -46.01 27.19
N PRO A 45 -1.67 -45.87 27.94
CA PRO A 45 -1.57 -46.34 29.31
C PRO A 45 -2.61 -45.65 30.22
N GLU A 46 -3.03 -46.32 31.30
CA GLU A 46 -4.04 -45.76 32.21
C GLU A 46 -3.56 -44.47 32.88
N TYR A 47 -2.29 -44.41 33.27
CA TYR A 47 -1.68 -43.21 33.85
C TYR A 47 -1.74 -42.01 32.89
N PHE A 48 -1.71 -42.25 31.56
CA PHE A 48 -1.77 -41.20 30.55
C PHE A 48 -3.19 -40.62 30.48
N LYS A 49 -4.21 -41.48 30.41
CA LYS A 49 -5.63 -41.09 30.36
C LYS A 49 -6.07 -40.25 31.57
N ASN A 50 -5.50 -40.50 32.74
CA ASN A 50 -5.80 -39.75 33.97
C ASN A 50 -5.42 -38.25 33.90
N ASN A 51 -4.63 -37.85 32.90
CA ASN A 51 -4.24 -36.45 32.66
C ASN A 51 -5.08 -35.78 31.55
N SER A 52 -6.17 -36.42 31.16
CA SER A 52 -7.04 -35.93 30.11
C SER A 52 -8.40 -35.47 30.63
N ILE A 53 -9.04 -34.63 29.83
CA ILE A 53 -10.41 -34.17 30.00
C ILE A 53 -11.21 -34.70 28.82
N THR A 54 -12.33 -35.34 29.11
CA THR A 54 -13.24 -35.84 28.07
C THR A 54 -13.98 -34.67 27.42
N ILE A 55 -13.91 -34.57 26.09
CA ILE A 55 -14.59 -33.53 25.33
C ILE A 55 -16.11 -33.81 25.37
N SER A 56 -16.89 -32.87 25.92
CA SER A 56 -18.36 -32.95 25.79
C SER A 56 -18.77 -32.67 24.34
N GLN A 57 -19.85 -33.31 23.85
CA GLN A 57 -20.29 -33.17 22.46
C GLN A 57 -20.52 -31.73 21.99
N LYS A 58 -20.76 -30.77 22.90
CA LYS A 58 -20.89 -29.33 22.58
C LYS A 58 -19.57 -28.68 22.14
N ILE A 59 -18.45 -29.14 22.68
CA ILE A 59 -17.12 -28.51 22.57
C ILE A 59 -16.35 -29.02 21.33
N ARG A 60 -16.84 -30.07 20.66
CA ARG A 60 -16.13 -30.75 19.55
C ARG A 60 -15.84 -29.85 18.34
N ASN A 61 -16.49 -28.69 18.23
CA ASN A 61 -16.26 -27.69 17.18
C ASN A 61 -15.19 -26.64 17.54
N ALA A 62 -14.52 -26.77 18.69
CA ALA A 62 -13.46 -25.86 19.08
C ALA A 62 -12.12 -26.23 18.41
N ASN A 63 -11.40 -25.22 17.91
CA ASN A 63 -10.11 -25.36 17.21
C ASN A 63 -8.98 -25.73 18.19
N PHE A 64 -8.99 -26.95 18.73
CA PHE A 64 -7.87 -27.45 19.52
C PHE A 64 -6.74 -27.89 18.61
N THR A 65 -5.51 -27.74 19.11
CA THR A 65 -4.33 -28.27 18.41
C THR A 65 -4.35 -29.78 18.53
N GLU A 66 -4.52 -30.45 17.40
CA GLU A 66 -4.53 -31.91 17.31
C GLU A 66 -3.11 -32.44 17.17
N SER A 67 -2.81 -33.50 17.91
CA SER A 67 -1.56 -34.22 17.82
C SER A 67 -1.79 -35.61 17.24
N SER A 68 -0.80 -36.10 16.51
CA SER A 68 -0.82 -37.45 15.92
C SER A 68 -0.07 -38.49 16.75
N SER A 69 0.85 -38.06 17.62
CA SER A 69 1.65 -38.97 18.43
C SER A 69 2.24 -38.26 19.64
N TYR A 70 2.61 -39.04 20.64
CA TYR A 70 3.16 -38.53 21.89
C TYR A 70 4.47 -39.23 22.26
N ILE A 71 5.21 -38.57 23.15
CA ILE A 71 6.41 -39.04 23.84
C ILE A 71 6.12 -38.91 25.34
N LEU A 72 6.06 -40.06 26.03
CA LEU A 72 5.83 -40.13 27.47
C LEU A 72 7.17 -40.28 28.22
N PRO A 73 7.21 -39.88 29.50
CA PRO A 73 8.28 -40.33 30.40
C PRO A 73 8.27 -41.87 30.50
N ILE A 74 9.40 -42.42 30.93
CA ILE A 74 9.56 -43.87 31.15
C ILE A 74 8.44 -44.38 32.07
N ASP A 75 7.83 -45.50 31.70
CA ASP A 75 6.65 -46.07 32.40
C ASP A 75 6.87 -46.24 33.91
N THR A 76 8.07 -46.68 34.31
CA THR A 76 8.46 -46.89 35.71
C THR A 76 8.47 -45.62 36.56
N PHE A 77 8.48 -44.44 35.93
CA PHE A 77 8.34 -43.13 36.57
C PHE A 77 6.92 -42.62 36.45
N SER A 78 6.34 -42.73 35.25
CA SER A 78 4.99 -42.25 34.92
C SER A 78 3.89 -42.84 35.81
N GLU A 79 4.00 -44.12 36.17
CA GLU A 79 3.03 -44.78 37.07
C GLU A 79 3.09 -44.29 38.52
N LYS A 80 4.18 -43.64 38.93
CA LYS A 80 4.47 -43.27 40.33
C LYS A 80 4.33 -41.79 40.62
N VAL A 81 4.00 -40.99 39.60
CA VAL A 81 3.80 -39.55 39.74
C VAL A 81 2.32 -39.20 39.73
N LYS A 82 1.99 -38.00 40.20
CA LYS A 82 0.60 -37.59 40.38
C LYS A 82 -0.06 -37.29 39.04
N TYR A 83 0.62 -36.50 38.21
CA TYR A 83 0.15 -36.09 36.89
C TYR A 83 1.30 -36.03 35.88
N ILE A 84 0.95 -36.01 34.61
CA ILE A 84 1.85 -35.78 33.47
C ILE A 84 1.23 -34.69 32.62
N GLY A 85 2.03 -33.72 32.18
CA GLY A 85 1.52 -32.58 31.41
C GLY A 85 2.43 -32.25 30.24
N HIS A 86 1.87 -31.75 29.13
CA HIS A 86 2.66 -31.49 27.94
C HIS A 86 3.54 -30.24 28.07
N VAL A 87 4.76 -30.29 27.51
CA VAL A 87 5.71 -29.17 27.50
C VAL A 87 5.82 -28.49 26.13
N ASN A 88 4.90 -28.79 25.22
CA ASN A 88 4.84 -28.16 23.90
C ASN A 88 4.81 -26.64 24.02
N VAL A 89 5.65 -25.99 23.20
CA VAL A 89 5.79 -24.55 23.12
C VAL A 89 5.42 -24.10 21.72
N PHE A 90 4.65 -23.02 21.63
CA PHE A 90 4.16 -22.46 20.38
C PHE A 90 4.61 -21.01 20.27
N SER A 91 5.42 -20.72 19.26
CA SER A 91 5.87 -19.36 18.96
C SER A 91 4.91 -18.69 17.96
N ASP A 92 4.77 -17.37 18.07
CA ASP A 92 4.13 -16.57 17.04
C ASP A 92 4.99 -16.54 15.76
N MET A 93 4.47 -15.96 14.67
CA MET A 93 5.17 -15.88 13.38
C MET A 93 6.54 -15.19 13.47
N ASP A 94 6.75 -14.33 14.46
CA ASP A 94 8.01 -13.63 14.72
C ASP A 94 8.95 -14.40 15.66
N GLY A 95 8.63 -15.65 16.00
CA GLY A 95 9.42 -16.50 16.90
C GLY A 95 9.26 -16.18 18.39
N SER A 96 8.50 -15.15 18.76
CA SER A 96 8.28 -14.80 20.16
C SER A 96 7.15 -15.63 20.76
N ILE A 97 7.25 -15.97 22.04
CA ILE A 97 6.20 -16.70 22.77
C ILE A 97 5.37 -15.71 23.57
N ARG A 98 4.11 -15.53 23.17
CA ARG A 98 3.15 -14.67 23.88
C ARG A 98 1.97 -15.44 24.47
N ARG A 99 1.80 -16.70 24.05
CA ARG A 99 0.60 -17.49 24.29
C ARG A 99 0.97 -18.86 24.87
N HIS A 100 0.10 -19.40 25.71
CA HIS A 100 0.21 -20.75 26.24
C HIS A 100 -1.03 -21.55 25.86
N LYS A 101 -0.83 -22.79 25.40
CA LYS A 101 -1.90 -23.75 25.14
C LYS A 101 -2.04 -24.66 26.36
N PRO A 102 -3.12 -24.55 27.15
CA PRO A 102 -3.34 -25.41 28.31
C PRO A 102 -3.77 -26.83 27.94
N PHE A 103 -4.24 -27.04 26.70
CA PHE A 103 -4.76 -28.32 26.23
C PHE A 103 -4.23 -28.66 24.83
N ILE A 104 -3.94 -29.95 24.62
CA ILE A 104 -3.69 -30.55 23.29
C ILE A 104 -4.66 -31.71 23.09
N SER A 105 -5.25 -31.79 21.89
CA SER A 105 -6.18 -32.86 21.53
C SER A 105 -5.41 -34.09 21.02
N TYR A 106 -5.76 -35.26 21.55
CA TYR A 106 -5.30 -36.56 21.07
C TYR A 106 -6.40 -37.60 21.28
N ASN A 107 -6.79 -38.31 20.22
CA ASN A 107 -7.86 -39.33 20.24
C ASN A 107 -9.15 -38.88 20.97
N ASP A 108 -9.71 -37.72 20.57
CA ASP A 108 -10.93 -37.14 21.16
C ASP A 108 -10.84 -36.75 22.67
N ASN A 109 -9.65 -36.80 23.27
CA ASN A 109 -9.40 -36.35 24.64
C ASN A 109 -8.47 -35.13 24.66
N LEU A 110 -8.68 -34.23 25.63
CA LEU A 110 -7.84 -33.05 25.83
C LEU A 110 -6.84 -33.30 26.94
N TYR A 111 -5.56 -33.31 26.61
CA TYR A 111 -4.47 -33.52 27.55
C TYR A 111 -3.94 -32.20 28.08
N ILE A 112 -3.78 -32.11 29.40
CA ILE A 112 -3.36 -30.88 30.07
C ILE A 112 -1.88 -30.55 29.83
N SER A 113 -1.55 -29.26 29.89
CA SER A 113 -0.18 -28.77 29.86
C SER A 113 0.55 -29.04 31.18
N PHE A 114 1.89 -29.05 31.13
CA PHE A 114 2.72 -29.21 32.32
C PHE A 114 2.49 -28.10 33.37
N PRO A 115 2.37 -26.81 32.98
CA PRO A 115 1.93 -25.78 33.92
C PRO A 115 0.58 -26.04 34.57
N LEU A 116 -0.41 -26.53 33.80
CA LEU A 116 -1.73 -26.86 34.33
C LEU A 116 -1.70 -28.08 35.25
N ALA A 117 -0.89 -29.09 34.95
CA ALA A 117 -0.66 -30.24 35.82
C ALA A 117 -0.06 -29.81 37.17
N ILE A 118 0.93 -28.91 37.17
CA ILE A 118 1.48 -28.33 38.40
C ILE A 118 0.42 -27.57 39.19
N ALA A 119 -0.39 -26.74 38.51
CA ALA A 119 -1.47 -26.00 39.14
C ALA A 119 -2.50 -26.95 39.79
N CYS A 120 -2.89 -28.03 39.10
CA CYS A 120 -3.75 -29.09 39.63
C CYS A 120 -3.20 -29.70 40.93
N ILE A 121 -1.90 -30.02 40.98
CA ILE A 121 -1.27 -30.54 42.21
C ILE A 121 -1.36 -29.51 43.33
N TYR A 122 -0.97 -28.26 43.06
CA TYR A 122 -0.94 -27.20 44.06
C TYR A 122 -2.33 -26.89 44.62
N SER A 123 -3.35 -26.84 43.77
CA SER A 123 -4.74 -26.58 44.17
C SER A 123 -5.51 -27.84 44.59
N SER A 124 -4.89 -29.02 44.56
CA SER A 124 -5.55 -30.31 44.85
C SER A 124 -6.79 -30.59 43.98
N ILE A 125 -6.74 -30.20 42.70
CA ILE A 125 -7.83 -30.37 41.73
C ILE A 125 -7.46 -31.46 40.74
N LYS A 126 -8.42 -32.34 40.41
CA LYS A 126 -8.18 -33.35 39.37
C LYS A 126 -8.36 -32.74 37.99
N PRO A 127 -7.59 -33.17 36.98
CA PRO A 127 -7.79 -32.75 35.60
C PRO A 127 -9.23 -32.94 35.13
N SER A 128 -9.88 -34.04 35.51
CA SER A 128 -11.28 -34.34 35.21
C SER A 128 -12.30 -33.35 35.77
N ASP A 129 -11.94 -32.58 36.80
CA ASP A 129 -12.82 -31.62 37.44
C ASP A 129 -12.77 -30.24 36.74
N ILE A 130 -11.86 -30.07 35.78
CA ILE A 130 -11.76 -28.85 34.98
C ILE A 130 -12.90 -28.83 33.99
N ILE A 131 -13.78 -27.83 34.14
CA ILE A 131 -14.92 -27.64 33.24
C ILE A 131 -14.46 -26.73 32.11
N LEU A 132 -14.58 -27.23 30.88
CA LEU A 132 -14.30 -26.45 29.68
C LEU A 132 -15.60 -25.93 29.06
N ASP A 133 -15.58 -24.67 28.66
CA ASP A 133 -16.64 -23.93 27.97
C ASP A 133 -16.02 -23.33 26.69
N ASP A 134 -16.84 -22.96 25.70
CA ASP A 134 -16.38 -22.67 24.32
C ASP A 134 -15.31 -21.56 24.23
N SER A 135 -15.21 -20.70 25.24
CA SER A 135 -14.25 -19.58 25.30
C SER A 135 -13.52 -19.45 26.63
N LYS A 136 -13.64 -20.44 27.53
CA LYS A 136 -13.00 -20.40 28.85
C LYS A 136 -12.92 -21.78 29.49
N PHE A 137 -12.01 -21.97 30.43
CA PHE A 137 -12.06 -23.11 31.34
C PHE A 137 -12.13 -22.65 32.79
N ILE A 138 -12.82 -23.43 33.61
CA ILE A 138 -13.03 -23.14 35.04
C ILE A 138 -12.02 -23.97 35.82
N PHE A 139 -11.13 -23.29 36.53
CA PHE A 139 -10.12 -23.88 37.40
C PHE A 139 -10.26 -23.33 38.82
N SER A 140 -10.56 -24.18 39.80
CA SER A 140 -10.71 -23.77 41.20
C SER A 140 -11.69 -22.60 41.43
N LYS A 141 -12.80 -22.55 40.69
CA LYS A 141 -13.78 -21.44 40.64
C LYS A 141 -13.30 -20.16 39.94
N LYS A 142 -12.08 -20.13 39.40
CA LYS A 142 -11.57 -19.05 38.56
C LYS A 142 -11.88 -19.35 37.10
N GLU A 143 -12.24 -18.31 36.36
CA GLU A 143 -12.49 -18.40 34.92
C GLU A 143 -11.23 -17.97 34.14
N ILE A 144 -10.70 -18.89 33.34
CA ILE A 144 -9.57 -18.62 32.45
C ILE A 144 -10.08 -18.57 31.01
N PHE A 145 -10.11 -17.37 30.45
CA PHE A 145 -10.59 -17.11 29.09
C PHE A 145 -9.56 -17.56 28.06
N LEU A 146 -10.06 -18.26 27.05
CA LEU A 146 -9.29 -18.78 25.93
C LEU A 146 -9.64 -18.00 24.65
N ASN A 147 -8.67 -17.84 23.77
CA ASN A 147 -8.84 -17.26 22.45
C ASN A 147 -9.43 -18.27 21.46
N GLU A 148 -9.66 -17.85 20.21
CA GLU A 148 -10.19 -18.70 19.13
C GLU A 148 -9.32 -19.95 18.83
N GLU A 149 -8.03 -19.95 19.19
CA GLU A 149 -7.10 -21.10 19.07
C GLU A 149 -6.98 -21.94 20.36
N ASN A 150 -7.87 -21.73 21.34
CA ASN A 150 -7.84 -22.35 22.67
C ASN A 150 -6.53 -22.13 23.45
N ASP A 151 -5.91 -20.97 23.26
CA ASP A 151 -4.75 -20.50 24.02
C ASP A 151 -5.10 -19.27 24.88
N PHE A 152 -4.23 -18.90 25.81
CA PHE A 152 -4.33 -17.63 26.54
C PHE A 152 -3.01 -16.86 26.49
N TYR A 153 -3.08 -15.52 26.60
CA TYR A 153 -1.90 -14.67 26.62
C TYR A 153 -1.21 -14.70 27.97
N ILE A 154 0.10 -14.89 27.97
CA ILE A 154 0.89 -14.89 29.20
C ILE A 154 1.25 -13.45 29.56
N SER A 155 0.93 -13.04 30.78
CA SER A 155 1.52 -11.88 31.41
C SER A 155 2.85 -12.29 32.03
N TYR A 156 3.95 -11.79 31.49
CA TYR A 156 5.27 -12.09 32.02
C TYR A 156 5.63 -11.14 33.16
N LEU A 157 6.05 -11.70 34.29
CA LEU A 157 6.55 -10.91 35.42
C LEU A 157 7.87 -10.25 35.04
N ASN A 158 7.89 -8.90 35.08
CA ASN A 158 8.99 -8.10 34.53
C ASN A 158 10.21 -7.98 35.46
N THR A 159 10.89 -9.09 35.77
CA THR A 159 12.27 -9.06 36.31
C THR A 159 13.03 -10.35 36.01
N LYS A 160 14.34 -10.24 35.72
CA LYS A 160 15.29 -11.39 35.64
C LYS A 160 15.42 -12.20 36.96
N LYS A 161 14.61 -11.90 37.96
CA LYS A 161 14.57 -12.51 39.30
C LYS A 161 13.14 -12.76 39.80
N ALA A 162 12.15 -12.78 38.90
CA ALA A 162 10.75 -13.01 39.28
C ALA A 162 10.59 -14.31 40.08
N PHE A 163 11.37 -15.33 39.70
CA PHE A 163 11.46 -16.60 40.40
C PHE A 163 12.86 -16.78 40.99
N LYS A 164 12.93 -17.38 42.19
CA LYS A 164 14.20 -17.69 42.85
C LYS A 164 14.77 -18.98 42.27
N ASN A 165 15.93 -18.86 41.64
CA ASN A 165 16.64 -19.99 41.04
C ASN A 165 17.76 -20.47 41.98
N PHE A 166 17.85 -21.78 42.18
CA PHE A 166 18.88 -22.43 42.98
C PHE A 166 19.67 -23.42 42.12
N SER A 167 21.00 -23.41 42.23
CA SER A 167 21.85 -24.37 41.52
C SER A 167 21.63 -25.77 42.08
N PHE A 168 21.41 -26.74 41.19
CA PHE A 168 21.30 -28.15 41.54
C PHE A 168 22.53 -28.65 42.33
N TYR A 169 23.72 -28.16 41.97
CA TYR A 169 24.96 -28.47 42.68
C TYR A 169 24.95 -28.00 44.13
N ASP A 170 24.44 -26.79 44.40
CA ASP A 170 24.40 -26.25 45.75
C ASP A 170 23.33 -26.93 46.62
N VAL A 171 22.23 -27.39 46.00
CA VAL A 171 21.20 -28.19 46.67
C VAL A 171 21.73 -29.57 47.08
N ILE A 172 22.39 -30.29 46.17
CA ILE A 172 22.99 -31.61 46.48
C ILE A 172 24.06 -31.49 47.57
N ASN A 173 24.88 -30.44 47.53
CA ASN A 173 25.91 -30.19 48.53
C ASN A 173 25.37 -29.60 49.85
N LYS A 174 24.03 -29.56 50.03
CA LYS A 174 23.36 -29.07 51.23
C LYS A 174 23.73 -27.64 51.62
N LYS A 175 24.15 -26.81 50.67
CA LYS A 175 24.40 -25.37 50.90
C LYS A 175 23.10 -24.58 51.00
N ILE A 176 22.03 -25.09 50.39
CA ILE A 176 20.69 -24.50 50.43
C ILE A 176 19.83 -25.29 51.45
N PRO A 177 19.31 -24.66 52.51
CA PRO A 177 18.41 -25.30 53.46
C PRO A 177 17.15 -25.84 52.80
N ALA A 178 16.76 -27.07 53.12
CA ALA A 178 15.56 -27.72 52.55
C ALA A 178 14.25 -26.97 52.88
N GLU A 179 14.21 -26.26 54.00
CA GLU A 179 13.07 -25.45 54.45
C GLU A 179 12.64 -24.39 53.43
N ILE A 180 13.55 -23.91 52.58
CA ILE A 180 13.25 -22.93 51.53
C ILE A 180 12.24 -23.47 50.51
N PHE A 181 12.23 -24.78 50.29
CA PHE A 181 11.36 -25.45 49.33
C PHE A 181 10.01 -25.87 49.92
N LYS A 182 9.84 -25.72 51.24
CA LYS A 182 8.60 -26.12 51.93
C LYS A 182 7.44 -25.23 51.48
N ASP A 183 6.31 -25.86 51.16
CA ASP A 183 5.08 -25.20 50.69
C ASP A 183 5.28 -24.31 49.45
N LYS A 184 6.30 -24.63 48.63
CA LYS A 184 6.60 -23.97 47.36
C LYS A 184 6.43 -24.93 46.18
N ILE A 185 6.02 -24.37 45.05
CA ILE A 185 6.14 -25.06 43.76
C ILE A 185 7.62 -25.01 43.35
N VAL A 186 8.20 -26.17 43.10
CA VAL A 186 9.59 -26.31 42.67
C VAL A 186 9.62 -26.90 41.27
N ILE A 187 10.14 -26.13 40.32
CA ILE A 187 10.32 -26.58 38.94
C ILE A 187 11.80 -26.89 38.74
N ILE A 188 12.10 -28.13 38.34
CA ILE A 188 13.46 -28.61 38.13
C ILE A 188 13.70 -28.72 36.62
N GLY A 189 14.79 -28.13 36.13
CA GLY A 189 15.15 -28.21 34.72
C GLY A 189 16.50 -27.59 34.43
N LEU A 190 16.83 -27.53 33.13
CA LEU A 190 18.07 -26.92 32.64
C LEU A 190 17.85 -25.41 32.40
N SER A 191 18.59 -24.58 33.14
CA SER A 191 18.59 -23.11 33.00
C SER A 191 19.94 -22.52 32.59
N ALA A 192 20.98 -23.35 32.44
CA ALA A 192 22.30 -22.90 32.01
C ALA A 192 22.36 -22.62 30.50
N HIS A 193 22.99 -21.50 30.11
CA HIS A 193 23.20 -21.16 28.71
C HIS A 193 23.98 -22.27 27.98
N GLY A 194 23.50 -22.65 26.79
CA GLY A 194 24.08 -23.72 25.98
C GLY A 194 23.60 -25.14 26.33
N LEU A 195 22.86 -25.31 27.43
CA LEU A 195 22.28 -26.61 27.82
C LEU A 195 20.75 -26.59 27.84
N GLY A 196 20.14 -25.48 28.29
CA GLY A 196 18.69 -25.32 28.35
C GLY A 196 18.07 -24.81 27.05
N SER A 197 16.74 -24.96 26.95
CA SER A 197 15.95 -24.29 25.92
C SER A 197 15.65 -22.86 26.35
N PHE A 198 15.95 -21.91 25.47
CA PHE A 198 15.72 -20.49 25.68
C PHE A 198 14.79 -19.93 24.61
N TYR A 199 13.96 -18.98 25.02
CA TYR A 199 12.93 -18.42 24.17
C TYR A 199 12.92 -16.90 24.20
N VAL A 200 12.49 -16.33 23.08
CA VAL A 200 12.20 -14.90 22.96
C VAL A 200 10.80 -14.65 23.49
N THR A 201 10.68 -13.74 24.44
CA THR A 201 9.41 -13.31 25.05
C THR A 201 9.32 -11.78 24.98
N PRO A 202 8.13 -11.17 25.14
CA PRO A 202 7.98 -9.72 25.11
C PRO A 202 8.85 -8.95 26.12
N VAL A 203 9.28 -9.60 27.22
CA VAL A 203 10.06 -8.97 28.30
C VAL A 203 11.53 -9.40 28.34
N ASP A 204 11.86 -10.55 27.78
CA ASP A 204 13.23 -11.08 27.75
C ASP A 204 13.46 -11.91 26.47
N ASN A 205 14.55 -11.62 25.77
CA ASN A 205 14.95 -12.32 24.55
C ASN A 205 15.60 -13.68 24.82
N ASN A 206 15.91 -14.00 26.08
CA ASN A 206 16.64 -15.21 26.45
C ASN A 206 16.04 -15.85 27.71
N MET A 207 14.72 -15.96 27.76
CA MET A 207 14.01 -16.56 28.89
C MET A 207 14.19 -18.07 28.88
N SER A 208 14.56 -18.67 30.02
CA SER A 208 14.68 -20.12 30.13
C SER A 208 13.30 -20.80 30.06
N ASN A 209 13.24 -22.04 29.59
CA ASN A 209 12.00 -22.82 29.58
C ASN A 209 11.37 -22.96 30.97
N ILE A 210 12.19 -23.02 32.02
CA ILE A 210 11.72 -23.11 33.41
C ILE A 210 11.01 -21.81 33.82
N ASP A 211 11.61 -20.66 33.50
CA ASP A 211 11.01 -19.35 33.82
C ASP A 211 9.72 -19.13 33.00
N TYR A 212 9.68 -19.58 31.75
CA TYR A 212 8.46 -19.60 30.94
C TYR A 212 7.36 -20.42 31.61
N MET A 213 7.65 -21.67 32.00
CA MET A 213 6.70 -22.54 32.69
C MET A 213 6.24 -21.94 34.02
N ALA A 214 7.14 -21.31 34.78
CA ALA A 214 6.81 -20.65 36.03
C ALA A 214 5.82 -19.48 35.84
N ASN A 215 6.01 -18.65 34.80
CA ASN A 215 5.03 -17.62 34.44
C ASN A 215 3.68 -18.25 34.06
N ALA A 216 3.67 -19.31 33.26
CA ALA A 216 2.43 -19.99 32.88
C ALA A 216 1.68 -20.57 34.10
N VAL A 217 2.40 -21.16 35.06
CA VAL A 217 1.81 -21.66 36.33
C VAL A 217 1.23 -20.51 37.14
N GLU A 218 1.96 -19.40 37.30
CA GLU A 218 1.47 -18.22 38.02
C GLU A 218 0.22 -17.65 37.37
N ASN A 219 0.20 -17.52 36.05
CA ASN A 219 -0.94 -16.99 35.31
C ASN A 219 -2.20 -17.85 35.49
N ILE A 220 -2.06 -19.18 35.55
CA ILE A 220 -3.16 -20.12 35.83
C ILE A 220 -3.63 -19.99 37.28
N LEU A 221 -2.69 -19.99 38.23
CA LEU A 221 -3.02 -19.97 39.66
C LEU A 221 -3.61 -18.64 40.11
N ASP A 222 -3.05 -17.51 39.69
CA ASP A 222 -3.45 -16.18 40.15
C ASP A 222 -4.45 -15.49 39.20
N SER A 223 -4.65 -16.02 38.00
CA SER A 223 -5.47 -15.40 36.95
C SER A 223 -4.98 -14.02 36.49
N ASN A 224 -3.68 -13.77 36.66
CA ASN A 224 -2.95 -12.58 36.22
C ASN A 224 -2.47 -12.77 34.77
N TYR A 225 -3.40 -12.83 33.82
CA TYR A 225 -3.08 -12.99 32.41
C TYR A 225 -3.83 -11.95 31.57
N ILE A 226 -3.34 -11.71 30.35
CA ILE A 226 -3.96 -10.75 29.44
C ILE A 226 -5.23 -11.38 28.86
N LYS A 227 -6.37 -10.77 29.14
CA LYS A 227 -7.70 -11.23 28.72
C LYS A 227 -8.11 -10.52 27.44
N ILE A 228 -8.70 -11.25 26.50
CA ILE A 228 -9.52 -10.65 25.43
C ILE A 228 -10.98 -10.79 25.84
N PRO A 229 -11.64 -9.70 26.26
CA PRO A 229 -13.05 -9.76 26.64
C PRO A 229 -13.95 -10.22 25.49
N ASN A 230 -15.05 -10.93 25.81
CA ASN A 230 -16.03 -11.37 24.80
C ASN A 230 -16.64 -10.21 24.00
N ASN A 231 -16.72 -9.01 24.59
CA ASN A 231 -17.21 -7.81 23.92
C ASN A 231 -16.14 -7.09 23.06
N ALA A 232 -14.87 -7.50 23.13
CA ALA A 232 -13.77 -6.81 22.45
C ALA A 232 -13.94 -6.83 20.93
N LYS A 233 -14.32 -7.97 20.35
CA LYS A 233 -14.60 -8.11 18.91
C LYS A 233 -15.75 -7.21 18.46
N ASN A 234 -16.81 -7.11 19.26
CA ASN A 234 -17.96 -6.25 18.95
C ASN A 234 -17.57 -4.76 19.01
N ILE A 235 -16.79 -4.36 20.02
CA ILE A 235 -16.27 -3.00 20.17
C ILE A 235 -15.33 -2.63 19.02
N GLU A 236 -14.47 -3.56 18.61
CA GLU A 236 -13.55 -3.42 17.49
C GLU A 236 -14.31 -3.21 16.17
N VAL A 237 -15.27 -4.09 15.84
CA VAL A 237 -16.11 -3.97 14.64
C VAL A 237 -16.92 -2.67 14.66
N PHE A 238 -17.52 -2.31 15.80
CA PHE A 238 -18.24 -1.05 15.95
C PHE A 238 -17.33 0.16 15.71
N SER A 239 -16.12 0.14 16.24
CA SER A 239 -15.12 1.20 16.05
C SER A 239 -14.70 1.32 14.59
N ILE A 240 -14.52 0.19 13.88
CA ILE A 240 -14.22 0.17 12.45
C ILE A 240 -15.35 0.84 11.65
N ILE A 241 -16.61 0.49 11.93
CA ILE A 241 -17.78 1.09 11.26
C ILE A 241 -17.84 2.59 11.54
N LEU A 242 -17.66 3.00 12.80
CA LEU A 242 -17.70 4.41 13.20
C LEU A 242 -16.61 5.23 12.51
N ILE A 243 -15.36 4.73 12.49
CA ILE A 243 -14.24 5.38 11.79
C ILE A 243 -14.45 5.38 10.28
N GLY A 244 -15.02 4.32 9.70
CA GLY A 244 -15.41 4.28 8.30
C GLY A 244 -16.42 5.36 7.95
N LEU A 245 -17.50 5.51 8.74
CA LEU A 245 -18.50 6.55 8.55
C LEU A 245 -17.92 7.97 8.73
N PHE A 246 -17.09 8.17 9.76
CA PHE A 246 -16.36 9.42 9.94
C PHE A 246 -15.48 9.75 8.72
N SER A 247 -14.81 8.74 8.17
CA SER A 247 -13.95 8.90 7.00
C SER A 247 -14.73 9.24 5.73
N ILE A 248 -15.93 8.69 5.55
CA ILE A 248 -16.75 8.95 4.36
C ILE A 248 -17.48 10.29 4.46
N ILE A 249 -18.01 10.65 5.62
CA ILE A 249 -18.93 11.78 5.77
C ILE A 249 -18.20 13.04 6.25
N ALA A 250 -17.39 12.93 7.31
CA ALA A 250 -16.81 14.10 7.98
C ALA A 250 -15.50 14.54 7.32
N LEU A 251 -14.55 13.62 7.08
CA LEU A 251 -13.24 13.96 6.52
C LEU A 251 -13.31 14.74 5.19
N PRO A 252 -14.19 14.41 4.21
CA PRO A 252 -14.28 15.16 2.97
C PRO A 252 -14.86 16.57 3.14
N ARG A 253 -15.70 16.80 4.16
CA ARG A 253 -16.39 18.08 4.39
C ARG A 253 -15.59 19.06 5.24
N LEU A 254 -14.65 18.58 6.04
CA LEU A 254 -13.83 19.41 6.91
C LEU A 254 -12.70 20.12 6.15
N LYS A 255 -12.30 21.31 6.63
CA LYS A 255 -11.06 21.97 6.17
C LYS A 255 -9.85 21.15 6.62
N SER A 256 -8.78 21.18 5.84
CA SER A 256 -7.59 20.31 6.02
C SER A 256 -6.99 20.37 7.43
N LEU A 257 -6.90 21.56 8.02
CA LEU A 257 -6.38 21.73 9.39
C LEU A 257 -7.25 21.02 10.43
N TYR A 258 -8.57 21.24 10.40
CA TYR A 258 -9.49 20.62 11.35
C TYR A 258 -9.58 19.11 11.16
N SER A 259 -9.57 18.61 9.93
CA SER A 259 -9.52 17.16 9.68
C SER A 259 -8.25 16.53 10.25
N ALA A 260 -7.10 17.20 10.18
CA ALA A 260 -5.85 16.69 10.74
C ALA A 260 -5.93 16.62 12.27
N ILE A 261 -6.35 17.71 12.93
CA ILE A 261 -6.46 17.78 14.39
C ILE A 261 -7.42 16.71 14.92
N ILE A 262 -8.60 16.57 14.30
CA ILE A 262 -9.62 15.61 14.74
C ILE A 262 -9.13 14.16 14.53
N SER A 263 -8.51 13.85 13.39
CA SER A 263 -7.96 12.51 13.15
C SER A 263 -6.85 12.16 14.14
N ILE A 264 -5.94 13.09 14.44
CA ILE A 264 -4.86 12.87 15.42
C ILE A 264 -5.46 12.66 16.82
N ALA A 265 -6.43 13.48 17.22
CA ALA A 265 -7.09 13.34 18.51
C ALA A 265 -7.82 11.99 18.64
N LEU A 266 -8.54 11.56 17.60
CA LEU A 266 -9.19 10.24 17.56
C LEU A 266 -8.17 9.09 17.65
N LEU A 267 -7.04 9.20 16.94
CA LEU A 267 -5.98 8.20 17.00
C LEU A 267 -5.42 8.05 18.43
N PHE A 268 -5.09 9.17 19.09
CA PHE A 268 -4.61 9.14 20.47
C PHE A 268 -5.66 8.63 21.45
N LEU A 269 -6.94 8.97 21.24
CA LEU A 269 -8.03 8.46 22.08
C LEU A 269 -8.16 6.94 21.97
N MET A 270 -8.09 6.40 20.76
CA MET A 270 -8.21 4.95 20.53
C MET A 270 -7.00 4.18 21.07
N LEU A 271 -5.78 4.65 20.81
CA LEU A 271 -4.56 4.05 21.34
C LEU A 271 -4.51 4.16 22.86
N GLY A 272 -4.88 5.32 23.41
CA GLY A 272 -4.98 5.55 24.85
C GLY A 272 -6.02 4.65 25.51
N PHE A 273 -7.18 4.44 24.88
CA PHE A 273 -8.21 3.52 25.36
C PHE A 273 -7.69 2.08 25.43
N SER A 274 -7.00 1.60 24.38
CA SER A 274 -6.41 0.27 24.36
C SER A 274 -5.33 0.12 25.45
N PHE A 275 -4.43 1.10 25.55
CA PHE A 275 -3.34 1.11 26.52
C PHE A 275 -3.82 1.15 27.98
N TYR A 276 -4.81 1.99 28.28
CA TYR A 276 -5.41 2.11 29.61
C TYR A 276 -6.04 0.79 30.07
N ASN A 277 -6.88 0.17 29.23
CA ASN A 277 -7.51 -1.10 29.59
C ASN A 277 -6.49 -2.25 29.71
N LEU A 278 -5.42 -2.23 28.91
CA LEU A 278 -4.37 -3.22 29.00
C LEU A 278 -3.60 -3.10 30.33
N THR A 279 -3.25 -1.88 30.75
CA THR A 279 -2.42 -1.66 31.95
C THR A 279 -3.23 -1.82 33.24
N GLU A 280 -4.42 -1.22 33.32
CA GLU A 280 -5.20 -1.20 34.57
C GLU A 280 -6.06 -2.45 34.75
N LYS A 281 -6.55 -3.04 33.66
CA LYS A 281 -7.51 -4.17 33.71
C LYS A 281 -6.96 -5.47 33.14
N SER A 282 -5.73 -5.49 32.60
CA SER A 282 -5.19 -6.62 31.84
C SER A 282 -6.12 -7.05 30.69
N GLN A 283 -6.87 -6.10 30.12
CA GLN A 283 -7.82 -6.36 29.04
C GLN A 283 -7.31 -5.77 27.74
N TRP A 284 -7.13 -6.63 26.73
CA TRP A 284 -6.63 -6.19 25.45
C TRP A 284 -7.77 -5.92 24.45
N TYR A 285 -8.03 -4.63 24.22
CA TYR A 285 -8.91 -4.17 23.14
C TYR A 285 -8.08 -3.83 21.91
N ARG A 286 -8.25 -4.61 20.83
CA ARG A 286 -7.51 -4.46 19.57
C ARG A 286 -8.04 -3.25 18.79
N MET A 287 -7.47 -2.07 19.06
CA MET A 287 -7.79 -0.84 18.32
C MET A 287 -6.92 -0.62 17.09
N THR A 288 -6.04 -1.58 16.77
CA THR A 288 -5.07 -1.49 15.69
C THR A 288 -5.73 -1.31 14.32
N TYR A 289 -6.72 -2.14 13.96
CA TYR A 289 -7.39 -2.03 12.67
C TYR A 289 -8.15 -0.71 12.47
N PRO A 290 -9.01 -0.26 13.40
CA PRO A 290 -9.68 1.02 13.21
C PRO A 290 -8.69 2.20 13.23
N SER A 291 -7.57 2.11 13.95
CA SER A 291 -6.50 3.12 13.88
C SER A 291 -5.82 3.16 12.51
N PHE A 292 -5.48 2.00 11.93
CA PHE A 292 -4.92 1.94 10.57
C PHE A 292 -5.93 2.44 9.53
N LEU A 293 -7.20 2.06 9.65
CA LEU A 293 -8.26 2.55 8.79
C LEU A 293 -8.32 4.08 8.78
N LEU A 294 -8.25 4.72 9.95
CA LEU A 294 -8.25 6.18 10.09
C LEU A 294 -7.04 6.83 9.41
N VAL A 295 -5.84 6.28 9.60
CA VAL A 295 -4.61 6.83 9.01
C VAL A 295 -4.63 6.70 7.50
N ILE A 296 -4.95 5.51 6.98
CA ILE A 296 -5.01 5.24 5.55
C ILE A 296 -6.12 6.06 4.88
N SER A 297 -7.32 6.10 5.47
CA SER A 297 -8.43 6.88 4.92
C SER A 297 -8.11 8.38 4.88
N TYR A 298 -7.48 8.91 5.93
CA TYR A 298 -7.04 10.30 5.98
C TYR A 298 -6.03 10.61 4.87
N LEU A 299 -5.00 9.77 4.68
CA LEU A 299 -4.00 9.94 3.63
C LEU A 299 -4.63 9.92 2.23
N LEU A 300 -5.51 8.95 1.95
CA LEU A 300 -6.19 8.84 0.66
C LEU A 300 -7.09 10.03 0.37
N ILE A 301 -7.88 10.47 1.34
CA ILE A 301 -8.80 11.60 1.20
C ILE A 301 -8.01 12.91 1.04
N MET A 302 -6.95 13.10 1.82
CA MET A 302 -6.14 14.31 1.74
C MET A 302 -5.40 14.39 0.40
N THR A 303 -4.87 13.26 -0.10
CA THR A 303 -4.28 13.16 -1.44
C THR A 303 -5.30 13.52 -2.52
N LYS A 304 -6.51 12.95 -2.46
CA LYS A 304 -7.60 13.28 -3.39
C LYS A 304 -7.96 14.77 -3.35
N LYS A 305 -8.08 15.36 -2.14
CA LYS A 305 -8.37 16.79 -1.96
C LYS A 305 -7.28 17.67 -2.55
N PHE A 306 -6.01 17.32 -2.34
CA PHE A 306 -4.87 18.05 -2.87
C PHE A 306 -4.92 18.11 -4.40
N PHE A 307 -4.99 16.96 -5.07
CA PHE A 307 -5.05 16.90 -6.54
C PHE A 307 -6.29 17.59 -7.12
N PHE A 308 -7.45 17.48 -6.46
CA PHE A 308 -8.67 18.15 -6.94
C PHE A 308 -8.59 19.67 -6.78
N THR A 309 -7.93 20.15 -5.72
CA THR A 309 -7.73 21.58 -5.48
C THR A 309 -6.72 22.15 -6.48
N GLU A 310 -5.63 21.44 -6.77
CA GLU A 310 -4.67 21.85 -7.81
C GLU A 310 -5.32 21.96 -9.18
N LYS A 311 -6.06 20.92 -9.62
CA LYS A 311 -6.79 20.97 -10.90
C LYS A 311 -7.78 22.12 -10.98
N LYS A 312 -8.50 22.40 -9.87
CA LYS A 312 -9.44 23.52 -9.84
C LYS A 312 -8.70 24.87 -9.93
N LYS A 313 -7.53 24.99 -9.29
CA LYS A 313 -6.70 26.20 -9.35
C LYS A 313 -6.17 26.43 -10.76
N GLU A 314 -5.66 25.39 -11.41
CA GLU A 314 -5.18 25.42 -12.80
C GLU A 314 -6.29 25.85 -13.78
N LEU A 315 -7.49 25.27 -13.65
CA LEU A 315 -8.64 25.68 -14.46
C LEU A 315 -9.03 27.15 -14.25
N VAL A 316 -8.98 27.63 -13.01
CA VAL A 316 -9.27 29.04 -12.71
C VAL A 316 -8.20 29.95 -13.31
N GLU A 317 -6.92 29.59 -13.20
CA GLU A 317 -5.81 30.34 -13.80
C GLU A 317 -5.94 30.39 -15.33
N MET A 318 -6.23 29.26 -15.99
CA MET A 318 -6.48 29.23 -17.45
C MET A 318 -7.68 30.09 -17.84
N SER A 319 -8.79 30.01 -17.10
CA SER A 319 -9.99 30.83 -17.38
C SER A 319 -9.71 32.33 -17.22
N ALA A 320 -8.85 32.71 -16.26
CA ALA A 320 -8.45 34.10 -16.05
C ALA A 320 -7.57 34.60 -17.20
N ILE A 321 -6.64 33.77 -17.69
CA ILE A 321 -5.81 34.07 -18.88
C ILE A 321 -6.68 34.28 -20.11
N GLU A 322 -7.63 33.39 -20.38
CA GLU A 322 -8.52 33.51 -21.54
C GLU A 322 -9.42 34.75 -21.45
N THR A 323 -9.96 35.03 -20.27
CA THR A 323 -10.77 36.24 -20.02
C THR A 323 -9.94 37.51 -20.27
N ASN A 324 -8.70 37.57 -19.77
CA ASN A 324 -7.82 38.71 -20.01
C ASN A 324 -7.45 38.86 -21.49
N LYS A 325 -7.23 37.76 -22.21
CA LYS A 325 -6.98 37.77 -23.66
C LYS A 325 -8.17 38.34 -24.43
N LEU A 326 -9.40 37.89 -24.13
CA LEU A 326 -10.61 38.40 -24.78
C LEU A 326 -10.87 39.87 -24.48
N LEU A 327 -10.66 40.30 -23.23
CA LEU A 327 -10.75 41.72 -22.85
C LEU A 327 -9.73 42.57 -23.62
N GLY A 328 -8.48 42.10 -23.74
CA GLY A 328 -7.45 42.80 -24.49
C GLY A 328 -7.80 42.95 -25.98
N LEU A 329 -8.31 41.89 -26.61
CA LEU A 329 -8.79 41.93 -28.00
C LEU A 329 -9.98 42.89 -28.17
N SER A 330 -10.92 42.90 -27.21
CA SER A 330 -12.05 43.81 -27.22
C SER A 330 -11.61 45.28 -27.15
N PHE A 331 -10.69 45.60 -26.23
CA PHE A 331 -10.12 46.95 -26.12
C PHE A 331 -9.33 47.36 -27.35
N GLN A 332 -8.57 46.44 -27.95
CA GLN A 332 -7.84 46.69 -29.19
C GLN A 332 -8.82 47.00 -30.34
N GLY A 333 -9.89 46.22 -30.49
CA GLY A 333 -10.94 46.46 -31.50
C GLY A 333 -11.68 47.80 -31.31
N GLN A 334 -11.83 48.26 -30.07
CA GLN A 334 -12.39 49.59 -29.74
C GLN A 334 -11.37 50.73 -29.87
N GLY A 335 -10.10 50.42 -30.18
CA GLY A 335 -9.01 51.39 -30.31
C GLY A 335 -8.43 51.89 -29.00
N MET A 336 -8.79 51.31 -27.85
CA MET A 336 -8.24 51.56 -26.52
C MET A 336 -6.96 50.73 -26.29
N LEU A 337 -5.90 51.09 -27.01
CA LEU A 337 -4.68 50.28 -27.11
C LEU A 337 -3.91 50.16 -25.79
N ASP A 338 -3.96 51.16 -24.90
CA ASP A 338 -3.29 51.12 -23.59
C ASP A 338 -3.90 50.05 -22.68
N MET A 339 -5.23 50.01 -22.59
CA MET A 339 -5.96 49.01 -21.82
C MET A 339 -5.77 47.61 -22.40
N ALA A 340 -5.67 47.51 -23.73
CA ALA A 340 -5.35 46.26 -24.40
C ALA A 340 -3.96 45.74 -24.00
N PHE A 341 -2.96 46.63 -23.98
CA PHE A 341 -1.60 46.28 -23.55
C PHE A 341 -1.56 45.79 -22.09
N GLU A 342 -2.24 46.48 -21.18
CA GLU A 342 -2.30 46.07 -19.77
C GLU A 342 -2.91 44.67 -19.59
N LYS A 343 -3.96 44.36 -20.35
CA LYS A 343 -4.61 43.04 -20.30
C LYS A 343 -3.77 41.95 -20.94
N PHE A 344 -3.12 42.24 -22.07
CA PHE A 344 -2.19 41.31 -22.71
C PHE A 344 -0.96 41.00 -21.86
N ARG A 345 -0.47 41.95 -21.06
CA ARG A 345 0.62 41.71 -20.10
C ARG A 345 0.26 40.74 -18.97
N GLN A 346 -1.04 40.56 -18.69
CA GLN A 346 -1.52 39.59 -17.69
C GLN A 346 -1.62 38.17 -18.24
N CYS A 347 -1.33 37.96 -19.53
CA CYS A 347 -1.31 36.66 -20.18
C CYS A 347 0.13 36.17 -20.41
N PRO A 348 0.38 34.84 -20.39
CA PRO A 348 1.68 34.29 -20.76
C PRO A 348 2.01 34.56 -22.23
N LEU A 349 3.29 34.80 -22.52
CA LEU A 349 3.78 35.23 -23.84
C LEU A 349 4.05 34.07 -24.81
N ASP A 350 3.04 33.25 -25.08
CA ASP A 350 3.13 32.16 -26.04
C ASP A 350 3.15 32.68 -27.49
N GLU A 351 3.51 31.84 -28.48
CA GLU A 351 3.55 32.24 -29.91
C GLU A 351 2.32 33.04 -30.41
N PRO A 352 1.07 32.60 -30.15
CA PRO A 352 -0.10 33.38 -30.55
C PRO A 352 -0.22 34.72 -29.83
N MET A 353 0.26 34.79 -28.58
CA MET A 353 0.22 36.01 -27.78
C MET A 353 1.28 37.00 -28.26
N LYS A 354 2.47 36.53 -28.67
CA LYS A 354 3.49 37.35 -29.33
C LYS A 354 2.95 37.98 -30.61
N GLU A 355 2.18 37.24 -31.40
CA GLU A 355 1.55 37.76 -32.61
C GLU A 355 0.51 38.85 -32.30
N LEU A 356 -0.38 38.61 -31.33
CA LEU A 356 -1.36 39.62 -30.89
C LEU A 356 -0.69 40.90 -30.38
N MET A 357 0.39 40.75 -29.63
CA MET A 357 1.12 41.88 -29.05
C MET A 357 1.95 42.64 -30.09
N TYR A 358 2.49 41.94 -31.09
CA TYR A 358 3.12 42.56 -32.26
C TYR A 358 2.10 43.35 -33.09
N ASN A 359 0.90 42.80 -33.29
CA ASN A 359 -0.19 43.50 -33.96
C ASN A 359 -0.65 44.73 -33.15
N LEU A 360 -0.66 44.66 -31.82
CA LEU A 360 -0.94 45.81 -30.96
C LEU A 360 0.14 46.90 -31.12
N ALA A 361 1.41 46.54 -31.22
CA ALA A 361 2.49 47.48 -31.47
C ALA A 361 2.33 48.18 -32.84
N LEU A 362 1.95 47.43 -33.89
CA LEU A 362 1.61 48.00 -35.19
C LEU A 362 0.40 48.95 -35.10
N ASP A 363 -0.59 48.68 -34.25
CA ASP A 363 -1.71 49.60 -34.02
C ASP A 363 -1.27 50.92 -33.40
N PHE A 364 -0.31 50.88 -32.47
CA PHE A 364 0.33 52.06 -31.92
C PHE A 364 1.13 52.84 -33.00
N GLU A 365 1.85 52.13 -33.88
CA GLU A 365 2.55 52.75 -35.03
C GLU A 365 1.56 53.45 -35.96
N ARG A 366 0.44 52.80 -36.31
CA ARG A 366 -0.62 53.35 -37.18
C ARG A 366 -1.21 54.64 -36.60
N LYS A 367 -1.32 54.74 -35.28
CA LYS A 367 -1.77 55.96 -34.57
C LYS A 367 -0.65 56.97 -34.27
N ARG A 368 0.58 56.77 -34.79
CA ARG A 368 1.78 57.59 -34.55
C ARG A 368 2.20 57.70 -33.08
N GLN A 369 1.85 56.71 -32.26
CA GLN A 369 2.22 56.64 -30.84
C GLN A 369 3.52 55.85 -30.66
N PHE A 370 4.62 56.34 -31.24
CA PHE A 370 5.90 55.61 -31.34
C PHE A 370 6.53 55.25 -29.99
N ASN A 371 6.40 56.12 -28.98
CA ASN A 371 6.86 55.83 -27.60
C ASN A 371 6.18 54.60 -27.00
N LYS A 372 4.88 54.43 -27.24
CA LYS A 372 4.12 53.30 -26.71
C LYS A 372 4.38 52.03 -27.52
N ALA A 373 4.48 52.17 -28.85
CA ALA A 373 4.90 51.07 -29.72
C ALA A 373 6.26 50.49 -29.30
N GLN A 374 7.24 51.36 -28.99
CA GLN A 374 8.55 50.94 -28.49
C GLN A 374 8.43 50.08 -27.22
N VAL A 375 7.64 50.50 -26.23
CA VAL A 375 7.45 49.74 -24.97
C VAL A 375 6.85 48.35 -25.23
N VAL A 376 5.90 48.24 -26.16
CA VAL A 376 5.31 46.93 -26.52
C VAL A 376 6.36 46.04 -27.21
N TYR A 377 7.15 46.60 -28.12
CA TYR A 377 8.23 45.87 -28.79
C TYR A 377 9.34 45.43 -27.82
N GLU A 378 9.75 46.30 -26.89
CA GLU A 378 10.70 45.95 -25.84
C GLU A 378 10.18 44.84 -24.94
N TYR A 379 8.87 44.84 -24.63
CA TYR A 379 8.25 43.77 -23.84
C TYR A 379 8.24 42.42 -24.58
N ILE A 380 8.12 42.40 -25.92
CA ILE A 380 8.30 41.19 -26.73
C ILE A 380 9.79 40.77 -26.73
N PHE A 381 10.69 41.72 -26.97
CA PHE A 381 12.13 41.49 -27.10
C PHE A 381 12.78 40.94 -25.83
N ASP A 382 12.32 41.38 -24.65
CA ASP A 382 12.79 40.86 -23.35
C ASP A 382 12.53 39.35 -23.19
N LYS A 383 11.44 38.85 -23.78
CA LYS A 383 11.06 37.43 -23.71
C LYS A 383 11.58 36.60 -24.88
N ASP A 384 11.64 37.18 -26.07
CA ASP A 384 12.15 36.53 -27.27
C ASP A 384 12.91 37.53 -28.15
N LYS A 385 14.25 37.47 -28.06
CA LYS A 385 15.16 38.40 -28.75
C LYS A 385 15.14 38.25 -30.27
N ASN A 386 14.72 37.09 -30.78
CA ASN A 386 14.75 36.77 -32.21
C ASN A 386 13.35 36.77 -32.84
N TYR A 387 12.34 37.30 -32.14
CA TYR A 387 10.99 37.35 -32.66
C TYR A 387 10.87 38.38 -33.80
N LYS A 388 10.69 37.89 -35.04
CA LYS A 388 10.49 38.69 -36.26
C LYS A 388 11.56 39.80 -36.40
N ASP A 389 11.13 41.03 -36.66
CA ASP A 389 11.95 42.24 -36.85
C ASP A 389 11.92 43.17 -35.63
N VAL A 390 11.54 42.66 -34.45
CA VAL A 390 11.34 43.47 -33.24
C VAL A 390 12.59 44.28 -32.85
N ALA A 391 13.79 43.71 -32.98
CA ALA A 391 15.05 44.41 -32.70
C ALA A 391 15.22 45.66 -33.58
N ASN A 392 14.98 45.52 -34.88
CA ASN A 392 15.05 46.62 -35.84
C ASN A 392 13.93 47.64 -35.58
N LYS A 393 12.72 47.16 -35.25
CA LYS A 393 11.57 48.02 -34.91
C LYS A 393 11.83 48.89 -33.69
N ILE A 394 12.48 48.38 -32.65
CA ILE A 394 12.83 49.18 -31.46
C ILE A 394 13.73 50.37 -31.83
N GLU A 395 14.76 50.15 -32.67
CA GLU A 395 15.65 51.24 -33.12
C GLU A 395 14.92 52.27 -33.99
N VAL A 396 14.05 51.81 -34.89
CA VAL A 396 13.24 52.69 -35.75
C VAL A 396 12.24 53.50 -34.90
N MET A 397 11.58 52.89 -33.91
CA MET A 397 10.65 53.61 -33.03
C MET A 397 11.36 54.62 -32.13
N LYS A 398 12.57 54.28 -31.66
CA LYS A 398 13.41 55.15 -30.82
C LYS A 398 13.93 56.38 -31.58
N SER A 399 14.26 56.23 -32.86
CA SER A 399 14.65 57.38 -33.71
C SER A 399 13.43 58.21 -34.11
N ALA A 400 12.29 57.58 -34.38
CA ALA A 400 11.02 58.26 -34.69
C ALA A 400 10.45 59.07 -33.50
N SER A 401 10.63 58.61 -32.26
CA SER A 401 10.18 59.35 -31.07
C SER A 401 11.05 60.56 -30.72
N GLN A 402 12.33 60.52 -31.07
CA GLN A 402 13.29 61.60 -30.83
C GLN A 402 13.22 62.73 -31.89
N GLY A 403 12.25 62.69 -32.81
CA GLY A 403 11.99 63.76 -33.78
C GLY A 403 12.99 63.83 -34.95
N ASN A 404 13.89 62.86 -35.09
CA ASN A 404 14.83 62.78 -36.20
C ASN A 404 14.17 62.11 -37.42
N LEU A 405 13.45 62.88 -38.22
CA LEU A 405 12.81 62.42 -39.47
C LEU A 405 13.78 62.23 -40.66
N THR A 406 15.10 62.31 -40.46
CA THR A 406 16.13 62.28 -41.51
C THR A 406 16.72 60.89 -41.81
N ALA A 407 15.90 59.83 -41.78
CA ALA A 407 16.32 58.48 -42.19
C ALA A 407 15.25 57.70 -42.97
N LEU A 408 14.42 58.39 -43.76
CA LEU A 408 13.52 57.78 -44.74
C LEU A 408 13.95 58.18 -46.15
N GLY A 409 15.09 57.66 -46.61
CA GLY A 409 15.52 57.85 -48.00
C GLY A 409 16.93 57.37 -48.34
N GLN A 410 16.98 56.38 -49.23
CA GLN A 410 18.10 55.97 -50.12
C GLN A 410 19.19 55.02 -49.61
N LYS A 411 19.04 53.73 -49.91
CA LYS A 411 19.76 52.94 -50.96
C LYS A 411 19.39 51.46 -50.76
N SER A 412 18.83 50.76 -51.74
CA SER A 412 19.59 50.11 -52.82
C SER A 412 18.65 49.66 -53.94
N LYS A 413 19.02 50.02 -55.18
CA LYS A 413 18.51 49.44 -56.43
C LYS A 413 19.67 48.61 -56.99
N ASP A 414 19.38 47.38 -57.39
CA ASP A 414 20.25 46.39 -58.03
C ASP A 414 21.38 45.78 -57.18
N SER A 415 20.97 44.83 -56.34
CA SER A 415 21.76 43.66 -56.01
C SER A 415 20.83 42.46 -55.94
N THR A 416 20.80 41.71 -57.05
CA THR A 416 20.40 40.32 -57.22
C THR A 416 19.59 39.72 -56.07
N ILE A 417 18.28 39.60 -56.29
CA ILE A 417 17.39 38.81 -55.45
C ILE A 417 17.77 37.33 -55.63
N LEU A 418 18.72 36.85 -54.82
CA LEU A 418 18.75 35.45 -54.45
C LEU A 418 17.64 35.28 -53.41
N VAL A 419 16.45 34.96 -53.92
CA VAL A 419 15.39 34.34 -53.12
C VAL A 419 15.98 33.04 -52.59
N ASN A 420 16.50 33.05 -51.37
CA ASN A 420 16.58 31.82 -50.60
C ASN A 420 15.14 31.43 -50.28
N SER A 421 14.56 30.65 -51.17
CA SER A 421 13.40 29.82 -50.92
C SER A 421 13.75 28.90 -49.75
N GLN A 422 13.50 29.35 -48.53
CA GLN A 422 13.10 28.43 -47.48
C GLN A 422 11.71 27.95 -47.89
N THR A 423 11.74 26.85 -48.64
CA THR A 423 10.65 25.97 -49.02
C THR A 423 9.42 26.15 -48.14
N ALA A 424 8.47 26.96 -48.61
CA ALA A 424 7.08 26.66 -48.33
C ALA A 424 6.88 25.23 -48.87
N LEU A 425 6.81 24.26 -47.95
CA LEU A 425 6.44 22.90 -48.30
C LEU A 425 5.14 23.00 -49.09
N PRO A 426 5.05 22.39 -50.29
CA PRO A 426 3.86 22.53 -51.12
C PRO A 426 2.63 22.15 -50.28
N THR A 427 1.63 23.01 -50.23
CA THR A 427 0.40 22.74 -49.48
C THR A 427 -0.65 22.14 -50.40
N LEU A 428 -1.42 21.18 -49.89
CA LEU A 428 -2.62 20.67 -50.53
C LEU A 428 -3.79 20.92 -49.59
N GLY A 429 -4.63 21.88 -49.94
CA GLY A 429 -5.62 22.44 -49.02
C GLY A 429 -4.95 23.02 -47.78
N ARG A 430 -5.24 22.46 -46.59
CA ARG A 430 -4.61 22.88 -45.32
C ARG A 430 -3.36 22.09 -44.94
N TYR A 431 -3.01 21.05 -45.68
CA TYR A 431 -1.96 20.11 -45.27
C TYR A 431 -0.62 20.47 -45.91
N GLU A 432 0.44 20.46 -45.11
CA GLU A 432 1.81 20.66 -45.58
C GLU A 432 2.37 19.34 -46.11
N VAL A 433 2.81 19.29 -47.38
CA VAL A 433 3.38 18.08 -47.99
C VAL A 433 4.85 17.95 -47.62
N MET A 434 5.22 16.87 -46.94
CA MET A 434 6.57 16.63 -46.42
C MET A 434 7.44 15.77 -47.35
N LYS A 435 6.93 14.63 -47.82
CA LYS A 435 7.65 13.71 -48.72
C LYS A 435 6.71 12.79 -49.47
N GLU A 436 7.13 12.23 -50.59
CA GLU A 436 6.39 11.16 -51.29
C GLU A 436 6.51 9.83 -50.53
N LEU A 437 5.40 9.09 -50.40
CA LEU A 437 5.34 7.76 -49.80
C LEU A 437 5.25 6.65 -50.86
N GLY A 438 4.56 6.90 -51.98
CA GLY A 438 4.47 5.94 -53.08
C GLY A 438 3.64 6.45 -54.26
N LYS A 439 3.84 5.84 -55.44
CA LYS A 439 3.10 6.10 -56.68
C LYS A 439 2.30 4.87 -57.09
N GLY A 440 1.01 5.04 -57.34
CA GLY A 440 0.11 4.00 -57.84
C GLY A 440 -0.56 4.39 -59.15
N ALA A 441 -1.36 3.48 -59.71
CA ALA A 441 -2.05 3.67 -61.00
C ALA A 441 -3.02 4.87 -61.04
N MET A 442 -3.52 5.32 -59.89
CA MET A 442 -4.48 6.43 -59.78
C MET A 442 -3.88 7.70 -59.17
N GLY A 443 -2.57 7.75 -58.94
CA GLY A 443 -1.88 8.95 -58.48
C GLY A 443 -0.82 8.71 -57.40
N ILE A 444 -0.45 9.80 -56.70
CA ILE A 444 0.71 9.84 -55.79
C ILE A 444 0.22 10.00 -54.35
N VAL A 445 0.80 9.23 -53.43
CA VAL A 445 0.57 9.36 -51.99
C VAL A 445 1.74 10.08 -51.35
N TYR A 446 1.47 11.16 -50.62
CA TYR A 446 2.44 11.93 -49.87
C TYR A 446 2.27 11.75 -48.36
N LEU A 447 3.36 11.87 -47.61
CA LEU A 447 3.33 12.20 -46.19
C LEU A 447 3.06 13.69 -46.08
N GLY A 448 2.05 14.08 -45.30
CA GLY A 448 1.81 15.47 -44.97
C GLY A 448 1.49 15.67 -43.50
N LYS A 449 1.30 16.93 -43.12
CA LYS A 449 1.07 17.36 -41.75
C LYS A 449 -0.12 18.31 -41.68
N ASP A 450 -1.06 18.05 -40.76
CA ASP A 450 -2.13 19.00 -40.43
C ASP A 450 -1.57 20.04 -39.43
N PRO A 451 -1.41 21.31 -39.83
CA PRO A 451 -0.83 22.34 -38.97
C PRO A 451 -1.76 22.75 -37.82
N LYS A 452 -3.08 22.53 -37.92
CA LYS A 452 -4.04 22.95 -36.88
C LYS A 452 -3.98 22.08 -35.64
N ILE A 453 -3.74 20.79 -35.82
CA ILE A 453 -3.72 19.79 -34.73
C ILE A 453 -2.38 19.04 -34.64
N ASN A 454 -1.38 19.45 -35.43
CA ASN A 454 -0.03 18.90 -35.44
C ASN A 454 0.02 17.37 -35.64
N ARG A 455 -0.73 16.85 -36.63
CA ARG A 455 -0.87 15.41 -36.91
C ARG A 455 -0.27 15.02 -38.27
N GLU A 456 0.50 13.93 -38.31
CA GLU A 456 0.96 13.32 -39.57
C GLU A 456 -0.19 12.59 -40.28
N VAL A 457 -0.32 12.78 -41.59
CA VAL A 457 -1.35 12.18 -42.45
C VAL A 457 -0.74 11.65 -43.73
N ALA A 458 -1.40 10.66 -44.35
CA ALA A 458 -1.14 10.29 -45.74
C ALA A 458 -2.08 11.07 -46.66
N ILE A 459 -1.59 11.65 -47.74
CA ILE A 459 -2.37 12.46 -48.70
C ILE A 459 -2.29 11.80 -50.06
N LYS A 460 -3.37 11.15 -50.48
CA LYS A 460 -3.50 10.59 -51.84
C LYS A 460 -3.96 11.70 -52.77
N THR A 461 -3.23 11.91 -53.85
CA THR A 461 -3.50 12.94 -54.85
C THR A 461 -3.79 12.30 -56.19
N MET A 462 -4.64 12.94 -56.97
CA MET A 462 -4.88 12.63 -58.37
C MET A 462 -4.60 13.90 -59.18
N ARG A 463 -3.63 13.81 -60.09
CA ARG A 463 -3.28 14.88 -61.03
C ARG A 463 -3.92 14.59 -62.37
N PHE A 464 -4.43 15.62 -63.03
CA PHE A 464 -4.99 15.51 -64.36
C PHE A 464 -3.89 15.56 -65.43
N GLU A 465 -3.96 14.70 -66.43
CA GLU A 465 -3.02 14.69 -67.57
C GLU A 465 -3.53 15.63 -68.67
N GLU A 466 -2.62 16.40 -69.29
CA GLU A 466 -2.93 17.26 -70.43
C GLU A 466 -3.37 16.41 -71.63
N GLY A 467 -4.59 16.61 -72.14
CA GLY A 467 -5.15 15.88 -73.29
C GLY A 467 -6.33 14.95 -73.00
N MET A 468 -6.83 14.90 -71.76
CA MET A 468 -7.99 14.08 -71.38
C MET A 468 -9.32 14.76 -71.74
N ASP A 469 -10.26 14.02 -72.33
CA ASP A 469 -11.60 14.52 -72.65
C ASP A 469 -12.37 14.93 -71.36
N GLU A 470 -13.12 16.04 -71.40
CA GLU A 470 -13.87 16.56 -70.24
C GLU A 470 -14.82 15.53 -69.60
N LYS A 471 -15.32 14.57 -70.41
CA LYS A 471 -16.18 13.48 -69.92
C LYS A 471 -15.40 12.44 -69.11
N GLU A 472 -14.19 12.09 -69.53
CA GLU A 472 -13.34 11.13 -68.82
C GLU A 472 -12.80 11.73 -67.51
N PHE A 473 -12.42 13.01 -67.55
CA PHE A 473 -12.03 13.80 -66.38
C PHE A 473 -13.09 13.77 -65.29
N LYS A 474 -14.35 14.09 -65.66
CA LYS A 474 -15.46 14.13 -64.71
C LYS A 474 -15.75 12.75 -64.12
N ALA A 475 -15.68 11.69 -64.92
CA ALA A 475 -15.89 10.32 -64.45
C ALA A 475 -14.82 9.84 -63.45
N LEU A 476 -13.55 10.16 -63.68
CA LEU A 476 -12.44 9.83 -62.76
C LEU A 476 -12.54 10.58 -61.43
N LYS A 477 -12.85 11.88 -61.50
CA LYS A 477 -13.06 12.73 -60.33
C LYS A 477 -14.24 12.26 -59.48
N GLU A 478 -15.38 11.94 -60.11
CA GLU A 478 -16.54 11.38 -59.40
C GLU A 478 -16.22 10.05 -58.72
N ARG A 479 -15.43 9.19 -59.36
CA ARG A 479 -14.98 7.91 -58.77
C ARG A 479 -14.08 8.14 -57.55
N PHE A 480 -13.15 9.08 -57.63
CA PHE A 480 -12.24 9.41 -56.53
C PHE A 480 -12.99 9.90 -55.28
N PHE A 481 -13.96 10.82 -55.45
CA PHE A 481 -14.78 11.30 -54.32
C PHE A 481 -15.78 10.26 -53.81
N LYS A 482 -16.31 9.38 -54.68
CA LYS A 482 -17.14 8.24 -54.24
C LYS A 482 -16.34 7.26 -53.38
N GLU A 483 -15.09 6.98 -53.71
CA GLU A 483 -14.18 6.16 -52.88
C GLU A 483 -13.94 6.84 -51.52
N ALA A 484 -13.69 8.16 -51.53
CA ALA A 484 -13.52 8.95 -50.31
C ALA A 484 -14.74 8.87 -49.39
N GLN A 485 -15.94 9.03 -49.96
CA GLN A 485 -17.20 9.01 -49.23
C GLN A 485 -17.52 7.61 -48.69
N ALA A 486 -17.28 6.57 -49.50
CA ALA A 486 -17.52 5.18 -49.09
C ALA A 486 -16.59 4.76 -47.95
N ALA A 487 -15.30 5.08 -48.02
CA ALA A 487 -14.37 4.77 -46.94
C ALA A 487 -14.53 5.70 -45.72
N GLY A 488 -15.01 6.95 -45.90
CA GLY A 488 -15.29 7.87 -44.81
C GLY A 488 -16.48 7.48 -43.92
N THR A 489 -17.41 6.66 -44.42
CA THR A 489 -18.53 6.13 -43.61
C THR A 489 -18.17 4.89 -42.79
N LEU A 490 -17.01 4.27 -43.05
CA LEU A 490 -16.54 3.08 -42.34
C LEU A 490 -15.68 3.49 -41.14
N SER A 491 -15.99 2.94 -39.96
CA SER A 491 -15.20 3.15 -38.73
C SER A 491 -14.85 1.80 -38.10
N HIS A 492 -13.75 1.20 -38.54
CA HIS A 492 -13.26 -0.08 -38.04
C HIS A 492 -11.73 -0.04 -37.84
N PRO A 493 -11.16 -0.65 -36.77
CA PRO A 493 -9.72 -0.61 -36.48
C PRO A 493 -8.79 -1.10 -37.61
N ASN A 494 -9.31 -1.94 -38.50
CA ASN A 494 -8.55 -2.52 -39.63
C ASN A 494 -8.87 -1.87 -40.99
N ILE A 495 -9.57 -0.73 -41.02
CA ILE A 495 -9.88 0.03 -42.24
C ILE A 495 -9.31 1.44 -42.08
N ILE A 496 -8.58 1.90 -43.10
CA ILE A 496 -7.93 3.22 -43.09
C ILE A 496 -8.98 4.31 -42.91
N LYS A 497 -8.79 5.16 -41.90
CA LYS A 497 -9.70 6.28 -41.63
C LYS A 497 -9.40 7.46 -42.55
N ILE A 498 -10.43 7.95 -43.24
CA ILE A 498 -10.34 9.19 -44.01
C ILE A 498 -10.67 10.37 -43.09
N TYR A 499 -9.83 11.40 -43.13
CA TYR A 499 -10.00 12.62 -42.34
C TYR A 499 -10.61 13.76 -43.15
N ASP A 500 -10.28 13.85 -44.44
CA ASP A 500 -10.71 14.94 -45.29
C ASP A 500 -10.57 14.57 -46.77
N ALA A 501 -11.35 15.20 -47.63
CA ALA A 501 -11.21 15.10 -49.08
C ALA A 501 -11.65 16.42 -49.72
N GLY A 502 -10.88 16.90 -50.69
CA GLY A 502 -11.13 18.19 -51.30
C GLY A 502 -10.37 18.38 -52.60
N GLU A 503 -10.45 19.60 -53.12
CA GLU A 503 -9.82 20.00 -54.37
C GLU A 503 -8.97 21.24 -54.10
N ASP A 504 -7.81 21.28 -54.72
CA ASP A 504 -6.91 22.43 -54.69
C ASP A 504 -6.37 22.68 -56.11
N GLY A 505 -6.96 23.65 -56.80
CA GLY A 505 -6.74 23.90 -58.23
C GLY A 505 -7.11 22.69 -59.10
N GLU A 506 -6.13 22.21 -59.87
CA GLU A 506 -6.25 21.04 -60.75
C GLU A 506 -5.80 19.74 -60.05
N ILE A 507 -5.91 19.66 -58.73
CA ILE A 507 -5.53 18.47 -57.96
C ILE A 507 -6.67 18.09 -57.02
N ALA A 508 -7.17 16.87 -57.14
CA ALA A 508 -8.04 16.27 -56.14
C ALA A 508 -7.19 15.56 -55.08
N TYR A 509 -7.52 15.73 -53.81
CA TYR A 509 -6.77 15.12 -52.70
C TYR A 509 -7.68 14.48 -51.65
N MET A 510 -7.14 13.49 -50.96
CA MET A 510 -7.77 12.80 -49.83
C MET A 510 -6.74 12.59 -48.72
N ALA A 511 -7.01 13.16 -47.55
CA ALA A 511 -6.18 13.02 -46.35
C ALA A 511 -6.70 11.86 -45.50
N MET A 512 -5.81 10.93 -45.17
CA MET A 512 -6.12 9.68 -44.47
C MET A 512 -5.09 9.37 -43.39
N GLU A 513 -5.42 8.39 -42.56
CA GLU A 513 -4.54 7.85 -41.53
C GLU A 513 -3.20 7.37 -42.11
N LEU A 514 -2.10 7.78 -41.48
CA LEU A 514 -0.76 7.31 -41.82
C LEU A 514 -0.48 5.98 -41.12
N LEU A 515 -0.41 4.90 -41.89
CA LEU A 515 0.00 3.59 -41.37
C LEU A 515 1.52 3.43 -41.40
N LYS A 516 2.10 2.99 -40.27
CA LYS A 516 3.53 2.66 -40.15
C LYS A 516 3.68 1.14 -40.16
N GLY A 517 4.08 0.58 -41.31
CA GLY A 517 4.18 -0.87 -41.50
C GLY A 517 4.81 -1.25 -42.84
N LYS A 518 4.88 -2.55 -43.13
CA LYS A 518 5.29 -3.07 -44.45
C LYS A 518 4.05 -3.48 -45.23
N GLU A 519 4.06 -3.25 -46.54
CA GLU A 519 3.03 -3.77 -47.45
C GLU A 519 2.94 -5.29 -47.30
N LEU A 520 1.72 -5.81 -47.12
CA LEU A 520 1.42 -7.23 -47.19
C LEU A 520 1.12 -7.53 -48.67
N LYS A 521 2.10 -8.09 -49.38
CA LYS A 521 1.93 -8.51 -50.79
C LYS A 521 1.12 -9.79 -50.92
#